data_AF-A0A953UAG1-F1
#
_entry.id   AF-A0A953UAG1-F1
#
_cell.length_a   1.000
_cell.length_b   1.000
_cell.length_c   1.000
_cell.angle_alpha   90.00
_cell.angle_beta   90.00
_cell.angle_gamma   90.00
#
_symmetry.space_group_name_H-M   'P 1'
#
loop_
_entity.id
_entity.type
_entity.pdbx_description
1 polymer ?
#
loop_
_entity_poly.entity_id
_entity_poly.type
_entity_poly.pdbx_seq_one_letter_code
_entity_poly.pdbx_strand_id
1 'polypeptide(L)'
;MGDLALKFLHEYAPDHVTLAETCAIPPPLAHLVYTRILEKLQREPVEALHIDFEDGYGIRPDAEEDEAARTVAARLAEGRDRHSLPAFIGIRIKSFTDESKPRALRTLHLVLDNLHPLPENFTVALPKITAPGQAAECAAILDEYGVKRLEIMIETPQSLFLIPQLVDESRGLLTTAHFGAYDYTAALGIAAAHQDMLHPACDFARSMMQAQLASTGVHVSDGATNILPLPPNVHRGWSIHARHIRHSLECGFYQSWDLHPAQLVSRYAAVYSFFLEGLDASSERLKNFIARAAQATQVGGVFDDAATGQGLLNYFLRAVNCGAIPESGIPALTGLSLDELRSASFATILKGRSHV
;
A
#
# COMPACT_ATOMS: atom_id res chain seq x y z
N MET A 1 6.44 -15.90 -5.96
CA MET A 1 6.33 -15.38 -4.57
C MET A 1 5.27 -16.12 -3.77
N GLY A 2 4.06 -16.32 -4.31
CA GLY A 2 2.99 -17.10 -3.67
C GLY A 2 3.42 -18.47 -3.17
N ASP A 3 4.07 -19.28 -4.03
CA ASP A 3 4.55 -20.62 -3.64
C ASP A 3 5.51 -20.60 -2.45
N LEU A 4 6.38 -19.59 -2.36
CA LEU A 4 7.30 -19.43 -1.23
C LEU A 4 6.54 -19.06 0.04
N ALA A 5 5.57 -18.14 -0.04
CA ALA A 5 4.73 -17.77 1.10
C ALA A 5 3.88 -18.96 1.58
N LEU A 6 3.30 -19.75 0.66
CA LEU A 6 2.56 -20.97 0.95
C LEU A 6 3.45 -22.00 1.64
N LYS A 7 4.68 -22.20 1.16
CA LYS A 7 5.63 -23.09 1.83
C LYS A 7 5.88 -22.67 3.28
N PHE A 8 6.11 -21.38 3.53
CA PHE A 8 6.26 -20.86 4.89
C PHE A 8 5.00 -21.06 5.73
N LEU A 9 3.82 -20.77 5.19
CA LEU A 9 2.55 -20.99 5.87
C LEU A 9 2.36 -22.46 6.26
N HIS A 10 2.54 -23.39 5.32
CA HIS A 10 2.38 -24.82 5.60
C HIS A 10 3.41 -25.37 6.59
N GLU A 11 4.64 -24.87 6.57
CA GLU A 11 5.71 -25.34 7.44
C GLU A 11 5.59 -24.80 8.87
N TYR A 12 5.24 -23.53 9.04
CA TYR A 12 5.27 -22.85 10.33
C TYR A 12 3.89 -22.56 10.92
N ALA A 13 2.81 -22.60 10.15
CA ALA A 13 1.43 -22.49 10.63
C ALA A 13 0.48 -23.38 9.80
N PRO A 14 0.60 -24.72 9.94
CA PRO A 14 -0.13 -25.69 9.11
C PRO A 14 -1.65 -25.67 9.29
N ASP A 15 -2.14 -24.98 10.32
CA ASP A 15 -3.55 -24.83 10.62
C ASP A 15 -3.91 -23.40 11.04
N HIS A 16 -5.22 -23.12 11.03
CA HIS A 16 -5.78 -21.83 11.36
C HIS A 16 -5.60 -21.43 12.82
N VAL A 17 -5.46 -22.40 13.74
CA VAL A 17 -5.27 -22.13 15.18
C VAL A 17 -3.88 -21.56 15.41
N THR A 18 -2.86 -22.23 14.88
CA THR A 18 -1.46 -21.81 14.96
C THR A 18 -1.25 -20.43 14.34
N LEU A 19 -1.84 -20.17 13.17
CA LEU A 19 -1.77 -18.86 12.54
C LEU A 19 -2.46 -17.79 13.39
N ALA A 20 -3.63 -18.10 13.94
CA ALA A 20 -4.41 -17.18 14.75
C ALA A 20 -3.69 -16.77 16.04
N GLU A 21 -3.09 -17.72 16.76
CA GLU A 21 -2.27 -17.45 17.93
C GLU A 21 -1.06 -16.56 17.59
N THR A 22 -0.40 -16.84 16.46
CA THR A 22 0.82 -16.12 16.06
C THR A 22 0.55 -14.68 15.62
N CYS A 23 -0.51 -14.47 14.85
CA CYS A 23 -0.85 -13.17 14.24
C CYS A 23 -1.96 -12.41 14.99
N ALA A 24 -2.39 -12.91 16.15
CA ALA A 24 -3.48 -12.37 16.97
C ALA A 24 -4.82 -12.24 16.20
N ILE A 25 -5.17 -13.25 15.38
CA ILE A 25 -6.48 -13.32 14.72
C ILE A 25 -7.53 -13.78 15.75
N PRO A 26 -8.70 -13.13 15.85
CA PRO A 26 -9.77 -13.60 16.74
C PRO A 26 -10.19 -15.05 16.40
N PRO A 27 -10.33 -15.94 17.41
CA PRO A 27 -10.64 -17.35 17.17
C PRO A 27 -11.86 -17.61 16.26
N PRO A 28 -12.98 -16.86 16.35
CA PRO A 28 -14.12 -17.07 15.46
C PRO A 28 -13.82 -16.81 13.97
N LEU A 29 -12.79 -16.00 13.66
CA LEU A 29 -12.41 -15.62 12.31
C LEU A 29 -11.28 -16.49 11.74
N ALA A 30 -10.59 -17.26 12.58
CA ALA A 30 -9.36 -17.97 12.24
C ALA A 30 -9.49 -18.83 10.96
N HIS A 31 -10.54 -19.66 10.88
CA HIS A 31 -10.76 -20.54 9.72
C HIS A 31 -11.01 -19.75 8.42
N LEU A 32 -11.81 -18.69 8.49
CA LEU A 32 -12.14 -17.85 7.34
C LEU A 32 -10.91 -17.08 6.84
N VAL A 33 -10.17 -16.46 7.76
CA VAL A 33 -8.93 -15.73 7.45
C VAL A 33 -7.90 -16.66 6.82
N TYR A 34 -7.69 -17.84 7.41
CA TYR A 34 -6.75 -18.84 6.88
C TYR A 34 -7.10 -19.25 5.45
N THR A 35 -8.37 -19.53 5.19
CA THR A 35 -8.86 -19.91 3.85
C THR A 35 -8.62 -18.79 2.83
N ARG A 36 -8.93 -17.54 3.18
CA ARG A 36 -8.69 -16.39 2.30
C ARG A 36 -7.22 -16.14 2.02
N ILE A 37 -6.34 -16.37 3.00
CA ILE A 37 -4.89 -16.26 2.80
C ILE A 37 -4.42 -17.29 1.77
N LEU A 38 -4.86 -18.55 1.89
CA LEU A 38 -4.51 -19.58 0.92
C LEU A 38 -4.95 -19.18 -0.50
N GLU A 39 -6.21 -18.76 -0.65
CA GLU A 39 -6.75 -18.31 -1.94
C GLU A 39 -5.97 -17.12 -2.51
N LYS A 40 -5.65 -16.11 -1.68
CA LYS A 40 -4.89 -14.93 -2.10
C LYS A 40 -3.48 -15.30 -2.54
N LEU A 41 -2.77 -16.13 -1.77
CA LEU A 41 -1.41 -16.53 -2.09
C LEU A 41 -1.32 -17.39 -3.36
N GLN A 42 -2.36 -18.17 -3.66
CA GLN A 42 -2.45 -18.97 -4.88
C GLN A 42 -2.81 -18.15 -6.12
N ARG A 43 -3.75 -17.21 -5.98
CA ARG A 43 -4.29 -16.45 -7.12
C ARG A 43 -3.49 -15.20 -7.45
N GLU A 44 -3.15 -14.41 -6.44
CA GLU A 44 -2.61 -13.06 -6.60
C GLU A 44 -1.85 -12.65 -5.32
N PRO A 45 -0.67 -13.23 -5.07
CA PRO A 45 0.07 -13.03 -3.82
C PRO A 45 0.66 -11.62 -3.68
N VAL A 46 0.84 -10.90 -4.78
CA VAL A 46 1.50 -9.58 -4.83
C VAL A 46 0.75 -8.70 -5.82
N GLU A 47 0.32 -7.53 -5.36
CA GLU A 47 -0.43 -6.55 -6.15
C GLU A 47 0.48 -5.48 -6.76
N ALA A 48 1.58 -5.16 -6.07
CA ALA A 48 2.58 -4.19 -6.48
C ALA A 48 3.99 -4.76 -6.24
N LEU A 49 4.87 -4.66 -7.23
CA LEU A 49 6.26 -5.08 -7.13
C LEU A 49 7.21 -3.97 -7.58
N HIS A 50 8.16 -3.60 -6.72
CA HIS A 50 9.19 -2.62 -7.03
C HIS A 50 10.54 -3.32 -7.06
N ILE A 51 11.20 -3.30 -8.22
CA ILE A 51 12.59 -3.77 -8.33
C ILE A 51 13.48 -2.67 -7.76
N ASP A 52 14.18 -3.02 -6.68
CA ASP A 52 14.99 -2.05 -5.96
C ASP A 52 16.39 -1.94 -6.56
N PHE A 53 16.82 -0.72 -6.88
CA PHE A 53 18.20 -0.37 -7.20
C PHE A 53 18.86 0.46 -6.10
N GLU A 54 18.17 0.71 -4.99
CA GLU A 54 18.67 1.52 -3.88
C GLU A 54 19.16 0.63 -2.72
N ASP A 55 18.69 0.82 -1.49
CA ASP A 55 19.28 0.22 -0.29
C ASP A 55 19.21 -1.32 -0.30
N GLY A 56 18.15 -1.90 -0.84
CA GLY A 56 17.98 -3.35 -0.94
C GLY A 56 18.89 -4.00 -1.98
N TYR A 57 19.35 -3.25 -2.97
CA TYR A 57 20.38 -3.71 -3.91
C TYR A 57 21.79 -3.40 -3.41
N GLY A 58 21.96 -2.24 -2.77
CA GLY A 58 23.22 -1.71 -2.28
C GLY A 58 24.09 -1.10 -3.38
N ILE A 59 25.34 -0.82 -3.03
CA ILE A 59 26.32 -0.22 -3.94
C ILE A 59 26.93 -1.31 -4.81
N ARG A 60 26.95 -1.10 -6.12
CA ARG A 60 27.56 -1.98 -7.12
C ARG A 60 28.47 -1.21 -8.07
N PRO A 61 29.47 -1.87 -8.70
CA PRO A 61 30.20 -1.28 -9.82
C PRO A 61 29.25 -0.90 -10.96
N ASP A 62 29.54 0.19 -11.66
CA ASP A 62 28.70 0.70 -12.75
C ASP A 62 28.34 -0.34 -13.81
N ALA A 63 29.30 -1.18 -14.21
CA ALA A 63 29.07 -2.21 -15.20
C ALA A 63 28.08 -3.29 -14.72
N GLU A 64 28.10 -3.62 -13.43
CA GLU A 64 27.18 -4.59 -12.84
C GLU A 64 25.77 -4.02 -12.75
N GLU A 65 25.62 -2.78 -12.27
CA GLU A 65 24.30 -2.13 -12.16
C GLU A 65 23.69 -1.84 -13.53
N ASP A 66 24.50 -1.48 -14.52
CA ASP A 66 24.07 -1.33 -15.90
C ASP A 66 23.50 -2.63 -16.48
N GLU A 67 24.16 -3.76 -16.19
CA GLU A 67 23.70 -5.07 -16.64
C GLU A 67 22.43 -5.51 -15.91
N ALA A 68 22.34 -5.20 -14.62
CA ALA A 68 21.12 -5.40 -13.85
C ALA A 68 19.96 -4.56 -14.42
N ALA A 69 20.17 -3.30 -14.76
CA ALA A 69 19.18 -2.42 -15.38
C ALA A 69 18.63 -3.00 -16.69
N ARG A 70 19.53 -3.45 -17.59
CA ARG A 70 19.14 -4.12 -18.84
C ARG A 70 18.39 -5.44 -18.60
N THR A 71 18.86 -6.24 -17.64
CA THR A 71 18.21 -7.50 -17.26
C THR A 71 16.80 -7.25 -16.73
N VAL A 72 16.62 -6.24 -15.87
CA VAL A 72 15.33 -5.86 -15.32
C VAL A 72 14.38 -5.44 -16.44
N ALA A 73 14.82 -4.57 -17.35
CA ALA A 73 14.01 -4.17 -18.51
C ALA A 73 13.58 -5.39 -19.35
N ALA A 74 14.50 -6.31 -19.66
CA ALA A 74 14.20 -7.52 -20.43
C ALA A 74 13.19 -8.44 -19.71
N ARG A 75 13.32 -8.63 -18.39
CA ARG A 75 12.40 -9.46 -17.59
C ARG A 75 11.02 -8.83 -17.44
N LEU A 76 10.96 -7.51 -17.30
CA LEU A 76 9.71 -6.78 -17.28
C LEU A 76 8.99 -6.85 -18.63
N ALA A 77 9.72 -6.73 -19.75
CA ALA A 77 9.15 -6.93 -21.08
C ALA A 77 8.60 -8.36 -21.26
N GLU A 78 9.37 -9.39 -20.86
CA GLU A 78 8.93 -10.79 -20.91
C GLU A 78 7.66 -11.02 -20.07
N GLY A 79 7.61 -10.47 -18.85
CA GLY A 79 6.46 -10.58 -17.97
C GLY A 79 5.22 -9.86 -18.51
N ARG A 80 5.41 -8.68 -19.12
CA ARG A 80 4.34 -7.92 -19.79
C ARG A 80 3.74 -8.73 -20.92
N ASP A 81 4.58 -9.27 -21.81
CA ASP A 81 4.16 -10.01 -23.00
C ASP A 81 3.48 -11.35 -22.64
N ARG A 82 3.77 -11.89 -21.44
CA ARG A 82 3.12 -13.09 -20.88
C ARG A 82 1.94 -12.80 -19.97
N HIS A 83 1.59 -11.52 -19.74
CA HIS A 83 0.58 -11.11 -18.78
C HIS A 83 0.79 -11.70 -17.37
N SER A 84 2.05 -11.79 -16.93
CA SER A 84 2.42 -12.39 -15.64
C SER A 84 2.91 -11.39 -14.60
N LEU A 85 2.89 -10.09 -14.91
CA LEU A 85 3.26 -9.03 -13.96
C LEU A 85 2.10 -8.76 -12.99
N PRO A 86 2.39 -8.30 -11.76
CA PRO A 86 1.39 -7.73 -10.88
C PRO A 86 0.69 -6.51 -11.50
N ALA A 87 -0.44 -6.11 -10.91
CA ALA A 87 -1.23 -4.97 -11.37
C ALA A 87 -0.41 -3.66 -11.38
N PHE A 88 0.51 -3.50 -10.42
CA PHE A 88 1.49 -2.42 -10.36
C PHE A 88 2.91 -3.00 -10.38
N ILE A 89 3.78 -2.39 -11.15
CA ILE A 89 5.14 -2.86 -11.35
C ILE A 89 6.05 -1.65 -11.53
N GLY A 90 7.23 -1.65 -10.93
CA GLY A 90 8.06 -0.46 -11.00
C GLY A 90 9.49 -0.71 -10.58
N ILE A 91 10.26 0.36 -10.56
CA ILE A 91 11.61 0.37 -10.01
C ILE A 91 11.72 1.43 -8.92
N ARG A 92 12.53 1.15 -7.89
CA ARG A 92 13.03 2.18 -7.00
C ARG A 92 14.45 2.52 -7.42
N ILE A 93 14.66 3.75 -7.87
CA ILE A 93 15.99 4.23 -8.28
C ILE A 93 16.75 4.73 -7.05
N LYS A 94 18.05 5.00 -7.22
CA LYS A 94 18.84 5.70 -6.19
C LYS A 94 18.33 7.14 -6.00
N SER A 95 18.65 7.70 -4.84
CA SER A 95 18.32 9.08 -4.49
C SER A 95 18.97 10.09 -5.45
N PHE A 96 18.47 11.33 -5.43
CA PHE A 96 19.06 12.45 -6.17
C PHE A 96 19.99 13.30 -5.29
N THR A 97 20.89 12.65 -4.54
CA THR A 97 22.00 13.35 -3.85
C THR A 97 23.17 13.56 -4.80
N ASP A 98 24.11 14.44 -4.45
CA ASP A 98 25.28 14.74 -5.31
C ASP A 98 26.08 13.48 -5.67
N GLU A 99 26.16 12.52 -4.74
CA GLU A 99 26.92 11.27 -4.90
C GLU A 99 26.18 10.24 -5.76
N SER A 100 24.87 10.06 -5.55
CA SER A 100 24.10 8.96 -6.12
C SER A 100 23.36 9.34 -7.41
N LYS A 101 23.07 10.62 -7.62
CA LYS A 101 22.26 11.10 -8.75
C LYS A 101 22.80 10.68 -10.13
N PRO A 102 24.11 10.75 -10.44
CA PRO A 102 24.60 10.29 -11.75
C PRO A 102 24.29 8.82 -12.00
N ARG A 103 24.40 7.98 -10.98
CA ARG A 103 24.07 6.56 -11.04
C ARG A 103 22.56 6.33 -11.15
N ALA A 104 21.76 7.07 -10.37
CA ALA A 104 20.30 7.02 -10.41
C ALA A 104 19.75 7.30 -11.82
N LEU A 105 20.20 8.40 -12.44
CA LEU A 105 19.79 8.80 -13.78
C LEU A 105 20.20 7.77 -14.83
N ARG A 106 21.44 7.27 -14.78
CA ARG A 106 21.91 6.23 -15.72
C ARG A 106 21.09 4.95 -15.61
N THR A 107 20.77 4.52 -14.39
CA THR A 107 19.91 3.35 -14.16
C THR A 107 18.49 3.59 -14.70
N LEU A 108 17.91 4.76 -14.44
CA LEU A 108 16.59 5.14 -14.94
C LEU A 108 16.54 5.10 -16.48
N HIS A 109 17.47 5.78 -17.16
CA HIS A 109 17.54 5.79 -18.61
C HIS A 109 17.73 4.38 -19.18
N LEU A 110 18.66 3.58 -18.63
CA LEU A 110 18.88 2.21 -19.10
C LEU A 110 17.63 1.33 -18.98
N VAL A 111 16.88 1.44 -17.88
CA VAL A 111 15.63 0.68 -17.74
C VAL A 111 14.60 1.16 -18.76
N LEU A 112 14.36 2.47 -18.84
CA LEU A 112 13.31 3.03 -19.69
C LEU A 112 13.62 2.82 -21.18
N ASP A 113 14.84 3.13 -21.64
CA ASP A 113 15.28 2.92 -23.03
C ASP A 113 15.10 1.47 -23.51
N ASN A 114 15.18 0.49 -22.59
CA ASN A 114 15.08 -0.93 -22.90
C ASN A 114 13.71 -1.55 -22.56
N LEU A 115 12.78 -0.80 -21.94
CA LEU A 115 11.45 -1.25 -21.55
C LEU A 115 10.36 -0.49 -22.32
N HIS A 116 10.26 -0.74 -23.61
CA HIS A 116 9.22 -0.17 -24.46
C HIS A 116 8.42 -1.24 -25.22
N PRO A 117 7.07 -1.16 -25.27
CA PRO A 117 6.21 -0.20 -24.56
C PRO A 117 6.20 -0.43 -23.03
N LEU A 118 5.97 0.61 -22.24
CA LEU A 118 5.88 0.47 -20.79
C LEU A 118 4.62 -0.31 -20.37
N PRO A 119 4.67 -1.12 -19.30
CA PRO A 119 3.46 -1.60 -18.63
C PRO A 119 2.53 -0.43 -18.23
N GLU A 120 1.22 -0.62 -18.33
CA GLU A 120 0.22 0.45 -18.11
C GLU A 120 0.37 1.16 -16.74
N ASN A 121 0.60 0.38 -15.69
CA ASN A 121 0.80 0.87 -14.33
C ASN A 121 2.28 0.84 -13.91
N PHE A 122 3.19 1.10 -14.85
CA PHE A 122 4.61 1.20 -14.52
C PHE A 122 4.88 2.40 -13.61
N THR A 123 5.63 2.19 -12.52
CA THR A 123 5.94 3.25 -11.55
C THR A 123 7.44 3.40 -11.31
N VAL A 124 7.85 4.62 -10.94
CA VAL A 124 9.23 4.91 -10.52
C VAL A 124 9.19 5.56 -9.15
N ALA A 125 9.86 4.95 -8.18
CA ALA A 125 9.99 5.47 -6.82
C ALA A 125 11.30 6.24 -6.63
N LEU A 126 11.21 7.49 -6.19
CA LEU A 126 12.34 8.36 -5.86
C LEU A 126 12.53 8.42 -4.33
N PRO A 127 13.64 7.89 -3.79
CA PRO A 127 13.91 7.90 -2.35
C PRO A 127 14.64 9.16 -1.88
N LYS A 128 14.69 9.32 -0.56
CA LYS A 128 15.50 10.28 0.22
C LYS A 128 15.38 11.71 -0.27
N ILE A 129 14.15 12.14 -0.57
CA ILE A 129 13.89 13.49 -1.08
C ILE A 129 14.14 14.53 0.02
N THR A 130 14.89 15.56 -0.35
CA THR A 130 15.23 16.72 0.49
C THR A 130 14.96 18.04 -0.20
N ALA A 131 14.56 18.06 -1.48
CA ALA A 131 14.19 19.31 -2.16
C ALA A 131 13.07 19.08 -3.18
N PRO A 132 12.11 20.02 -3.33
CA PRO A 132 11.07 19.92 -4.35
C PRO A 132 11.60 19.79 -5.77
N GLY A 133 12.74 20.43 -6.06
CA GLY A 133 13.41 20.34 -7.36
C GLY A 133 13.82 18.91 -7.76
N GLN A 134 14.06 18.02 -6.80
CA GLN A 134 14.35 16.60 -7.10
C GLN A 134 13.11 15.88 -7.66
N ALA A 135 11.93 16.17 -7.12
CA ALA A 135 10.67 15.65 -7.64
C ALA A 135 10.33 16.25 -9.01
N ALA A 136 10.52 17.56 -9.18
CA ALA A 136 10.31 18.25 -10.47
C ALA A 136 11.18 17.66 -11.60
N GLU A 137 12.46 17.43 -11.31
CA GLU A 137 13.41 16.87 -12.27
C GLU A 137 13.06 15.43 -12.63
N CYS A 138 12.74 14.59 -11.63
CA CYS A 138 12.32 13.22 -11.89
C CYS A 138 11.03 13.20 -12.72
N ALA A 139 10.02 13.99 -12.34
CA ALA A 139 8.75 14.08 -13.07
C ALA A 139 8.95 14.53 -14.53
N ALA A 140 9.88 15.46 -14.80
CA ALA A 140 10.19 15.89 -16.17
C ALA A 140 10.75 14.74 -17.01
N ILE A 141 11.71 13.97 -16.47
CA ILE A 141 12.27 12.80 -17.17
C ILE A 141 11.19 11.75 -17.41
N LEU A 142 10.37 11.46 -16.40
CA LEU A 142 9.28 10.48 -16.53
C LEU A 142 8.27 10.86 -17.62
N ASP A 143 7.92 12.15 -17.72
CA ASP A 143 7.01 12.64 -18.76
C ASP A 143 7.59 12.47 -20.18
N GLU A 144 8.89 12.70 -20.36
CA GLU A 144 9.59 12.48 -21.65
C GLU A 144 9.50 11.03 -22.13
N TYR A 145 9.59 10.07 -21.20
CA TYR A 145 9.46 8.64 -21.50
C TYR A 145 8.00 8.14 -21.49
N GLY A 146 7.04 9.01 -21.16
CA GLY A 146 5.62 8.65 -21.07
C GLY A 146 5.23 7.83 -19.84
N VAL A 147 6.07 7.79 -18.80
CA VAL A 147 5.74 7.16 -17.51
C VAL A 147 4.67 8.00 -16.81
N LYS A 148 3.60 7.36 -16.34
CA LYS A 148 2.41 8.06 -15.79
C LYS A 148 2.36 8.13 -14.27
N ARG A 149 3.30 7.48 -13.58
CA ARG A 149 3.24 7.27 -12.14
C ARG A 149 4.62 7.49 -11.51
N LEU A 150 4.77 8.62 -10.85
CA LEU A 150 5.84 8.90 -9.90
C LEU A 150 5.38 8.47 -8.50
N GLU A 151 6.31 7.90 -7.75
CA GLU A 151 6.17 7.65 -6.34
C GLU A 151 7.37 8.27 -5.60
N ILE A 152 7.16 8.70 -4.36
CA ILE A 152 8.21 9.32 -3.55
C ILE A 152 8.32 8.66 -2.19
N MET A 153 9.52 8.66 -1.61
CA MET A 153 9.70 8.29 -0.21
C MET A 153 9.81 9.52 0.68
N ILE A 154 8.92 9.60 1.65
CA ILE A 154 8.93 10.56 2.76
C ILE A 154 9.68 9.89 3.90
N GLU A 155 10.99 10.12 3.94
CA GLU A 155 11.89 9.39 4.85
C GLU A 155 13.01 10.26 5.42
N THR A 156 12.95 11.57 5.15
CA THR A 156 13.77 12.57 5.84
C THR A 156 12.85 13.47 6.69
N PRO A 157 13.29 13.98 7.85
CA PRO A 157 12.48 14.90 8.64
C PRO A 157 12.02 16.14 7.85
N GLN A 158 12.88 16.62 6.94
CA GLN A 158 12.57 17.74 6.06
C GLN A 158 11.45 17.41 5.06
N SER A 159 11.44 16.20 4.47
CA SER A 159 10.44 15.81 3.46
C SER A 159 9.00 15.93 3.96
N LEU A 160 8.76 15.73 5.27
CA LEU A 160 7.45 15.91 5.88
C LEU A 160 6.88 17.33 5.72
N PHE A 161 7.73 18.35 5.68
CA PHE A 161 7.32 19.76 5.56
C PHE A 161 7.31 20.24 4.11
N LEU A 162 7.75 19.40 3.18
CA LEU A 162 7.80 19.68 1.75
C LEU A 162 6.66 19.01 0.97
N ILE A 163 5.80 18.22 1.63
CA ILE A 163 4.79 17.40 0.96
C ILE A 163 3.92 18.20 -0.03
N PRO A 164 3.36 19.38 0.32
CA PRO A 164 2.57 20.16 -0.64
C PRO A 164 3.37 20.56 -1.88
N GLN A 165 4.60 21.05 -1.70
CA GLN A 165 5.47 21.41 -2.81
C GLN A 165 5.85 20.19 -3.65
N LEU A 166 6.05 19.03 -3.03
CA LEU A 166 6.36 17.79 -3.75
C LEU A 166 5.18 17.34 -4.62
N VAL A 167 3.95 17.52 -4.16
CA VAL A 167 2.75 17.27 -4.97
C VAL A 167 2.71 18.20 -6.18
N ASP A 168 2.87 19.51 -5.96
CA ASP A 168 2.81 20.53 -7.01
C ASP A 168 3.90 20.35 -8.07
N GLU A 169 5.14 20.11 -7.63
CA GLU A 169 6.31 19.96 -8.51
C GLU A 169 6.30 18.64 -9.30
N SER A 170 5.52 17.64 -8.88
CA SER A 170 5.44 16.34 -9.55
C SER A 170 4.58 16.33 -10.81
N ARG A 171 4.07 17.48 -11.27
CA ARG A 171 3.34 17.66 -12.56
C ARG A 171 2.12 16.75 -12.72
N GLY A 172 1.45 16.41 -11.61
CA GLY A 172 0.32 15.48 -11.60
C GLY A 172 0.68 14.00 -11.81
N LEU A 173 1.98 13.65 -11.88
CA LEU A 173 2.45 12.27 -11.97
C LEU A 173 2.54 11.59 -10.60
N LEU A 174 2.57 12.35 -9.50
CA LEU A 174 2.69 11.76 -8.16
C LEU A 174 1.42 10.99 -7.80
N THR A 175 1.60 9.68 -7.56
CA THR A 175 0.49 8.77 -7.24
C THR A 175 0.60 8.15 -5.86
N THR A 176 1.80 8.02 -5.30
CA THR A 176 1.99 7.43 -3.96
C THR A 176 3.17 8.05 -3.22
N ALA A 177 2.97 8.32 -1.94
CA ALA A 177 4.00 8.71 -0.99
C ALA A 177 4.22 7.58 0.03
N HIS A 178 5.43 7.03 0.05
CA HIS A 178 5.84 5.95 0.95
C HIS A 178 6.52 6.50 2.19
N PHE A 179 6.20 5.98 3.37
CA PHE A 179 6.90 6.36 4.60
C PHE A 179 8.14 5.49 4.81
N GLY A 180 9.34 6.07 4.77
CA GLY A 180 10.59 5.36 5.10
C GLY A 180 10.94 5.50 6.57
N ALA A 181 10.36 4.64 7.41
CA ALA A 181 10.44 4.75 8.87
C ALA A 181 11.87 4.69 9.43
N TYR A 182 12.74 3.82 8.89
CA TYR A 182 14.07 3.60 9.45
C TYR A 182 15.05 4.73 9.09
N ASP A 183 15.02 5.23 7.85
CA ASP A 183 15.78 6.44 7.49
C ASP A 183 15.29 7.65 8.29
N TYR A 184 13.97 7.79 8.46
CA TYR A 184 13.38 8.87 9.23
C TYR A 184 13.80 8.83 10.70
N THR A 185 13.67 7.67 11.35
CA THR A 185 14.02 7.51 12.77
C THR A 185 15.54 7.62 13.00
N ALA A 186 16.36 7.12 12.08
CA ALA A 186 17.80 7.30 12.11
C ALA A 186 18.18 8.79 11.98
N ALA A 187 17.56 9.54 11.07
CA ALA A 187 17.78 10.97 10.90
C ALA A 187 17.36 11.81 12.12
N LEU A 188 16.41 11.32 12.93
CA LEU A 188 16.04 11.93 14.22
C LEU A 188 17.00 11.58 15.36
N GLY A 189 18.02 10.75 15.12
CA GLY A 189 18.95 10.28 16.15
C GLY A 189 18.36 9.25 17.11
N ILE A 190 17.27 8.58 16.73
CA ILE A 190 16.72 7.48 17.53
C ILE A 190 17.69 6.31 17.47
N ALA A 191 18.16 5.88 18.65
CA ALA A 191 19.12 4.79 18.75
C ALA A 191 18.56 3.51 18.12
N ALA A 192 19.43 2.74 17.46
CA ALA A 192 19.02 1.56 16.67
C ALA A 192 18.13 0.57 17.43
N ALA A 193 18.37 0.37 18.75
CA ALA A 193 17.55 -0.51 19.58
C ALA A 193 16.11 -0.03 19.82
N HIS A 194 15.82 1.24 19.51
CA HIS A 194 14.52 1.89 19.65
C HIS A 194 13.90 2.28 18.29
N GLN A 195 14.57 1.98 17.17
CA GLN A 195 13.96 2.15 15.86
C GLN A 195 12.93 1.06 15.63
N ASP A 196 11.66 1.48 15.63
CA ASP A 196 10.51 0.60 15.50
C ASP A 196 9.39 1.34 14.74
N MET A 197 8.57 0.60 14.00
CA MET A 197 7.45 1.17 13.24
C MET A 197 6.39 1.78 14.16
N LEU A 198 6.31 1.35 15.41
CA LEU A 198 5.39 1.84 16.45
C LEU A 198 6.01 2.95 17.31
N HIS A 199 7.20 3.44 16.96
CA HIS A 199 7.79 4.57 17.67
C HIS A 199 6.90 5.83 17.50
N PRO A 200 6.65 6.65 18.55
CA PRO A 200 5.77 7.82 18.45
C PRO A 200 6.16 8.83 17.36
N ALA A 201 7.45 8.90 17.00
CA ALA A 201 7.93 9.71 15.88
C ALA A 201 7.33 9.23 14.53
N CYS A 202 7.17 7.92 14.34
CA CYS A 202 6.52 7.37 13.15
C CYS A 202 5.03 7.75 13.11
N ASP A 203 4.35 7.80 14.25
CA ASP A 203 2.94 8.25 14.32
C ASP A 203 2.77 9.72 13.99
N PHE A 204 3.72 10.55 14.44
CA PHE A 204 3.79 11.95 14.03
C PHE A 204 3.95 12.08 12.51
N ALA A 205 4.89 11.34 11.92
CA ALA A 205 5.12 11.35 10.47
C ALA A 205 3.89 10.89 9.68
N ARG A 206 3.27 9.77 10.08
CA ARG A 206 2.04 9.25 9.48
C ARG A 206 0.92 10.29 9.50
N SER A 207 0.69 10.92 10.65
CA SER A 207 -0.34 11.94 10.83
C SER A 207 -0.09 13.16 9.94
N MET A 208 1.16 13.62 9.86
CA MET A 208 1.57 14.71 8.99
C MET A 208 1.38 14.38 7.50
N MET A 209 1.73 13.17 7.07
CA MET A 209 1.52 12.71 5.70
C MET A 209 0.02 12.69 5.36
N GLN A 210 -0.81 12.11 6.23
CA GLN A 210 -2.26 12.07 6.00
C GLN A 210 -2.89 13.45 5.94
N ALA A 211 -2.54 14.34 6.88
CA ALA A 211 -3.11 15.69 6.91
C ALA A 211 -2.78 16.48 5.64
N GLN A 212 -1.60 16.27 5.05
CA GLN A 212 -1.15 17.01 3.87
C GLN A 212 -1.55 16.36 2.54
N LEU A 213 -1.72 15.04 2.50
CA LEU A 213 -2.09 14.29 1.29
C LEU A 213 -3.59 13.98 1.18
N ALA A 214 -4.36 14.21 2.24
CA ALA A 214 -5.80 14.05 2.18
C ALA A 214 -6.40 14.92 1.06
N SER A 215 -7.21 14.30 0.20
CA SER A 215 -7.88 14.95 -0.95
C SER A 215 -6.98 15.43 -2.10
N THR A 216 -5.68 15.13 -2.09
CA THR A 216 -4.79 15.42 -3.24
C THR A 216 -4.86 14.35 -4.33
N GLY A 217 -5.43 13.18 -4.02
CA GLY A 217 -5.42 11.99 -4.89
C GLY A 217 -4.16 11.13 -4.75
N VAL A 218 -3.17 11.56 -3.97
CA VAL A 218 -1.95 10.80 -3.70
C VAL A 218 -2.21 9.77 -2.60
N HIS A 219 -1.86 8.51 -2.87
CA HIS A 219 -1.96 7.44 -1.89
C HIS A 219 -0.83 7.51 -0.86
N VAL A 220 -1.08 6.98 0.34
CA VAL A 220 -0.05 6.79 1.36
C VAL A 220 0.22 5.30 1.56
N SER A 221 1.50 4.94 1.60
CA SER A 221 1.96 3.59 1.90
C SER A 221 2.94 3.64 3.06
N ASP A 222 2.79 2.73 4.02
CA ASP A 222 3.67 2.64 5.17
C ASP A 222 4.97 1.91 4.81
N GLY A 223 5.97 2.04 5.67
CA GLY A 223 7.26 1.37 5.52
C GLY A 223 7.19 -0.14 5.73
N ALA A 224 8.34 -0.80 5.60
CA ALA A 224 8.45 -2.23 5.83
C ALA A 224 8.79 -2.55 7.28
N THR A 225 8.49 -3.77 7.73
CA THR A 225 9.08 -4.31 8.97
C THR A 225 10.42 -4.96 8.68
N ASN A 226 11.49 -4.48 9.32
CA ASN A 226 12.85 -5.01 9.08
C ASN A 226 13.15 -6.34 9.81
N ILE A 227 12.31 -6.75 10.75
CA ILE A 227 12.40 -8.06 11.40
C ILE A 227 11.74 -9.11 10.51
N LEU A 228 12.57 -9.85 9.76
CA LEU A 228 12.09 -10.88 8.84
C LEU A 228 11.61 -12.14 9.59
N PRO A 229 10.46 -12.72 9.19
CA PRO A 229 9.97 -13.99 9.74
C PRO A 229 10.73 -15.18 9.14
N LEU A 230 11.99 -15.33 9.54
CA LEU A 230 12.87 -16.41 9.10
C LEU A 230 13.26 -17.33 10.27
N PRO A 231 13.58 -18.61 10.01
CA PRO A 231 14.03 -19.53 11.05
C PRO A 231 15.27 -19.01 11.80
N PRO A 232 15.36 -19.24 13.13
CA PRO A 232 14.41 -19.98 13.97
C PRO A 232 13.23 -19.13 14.50
N ASN A 233 13.09 -17.87 14.09
CA ASN A 233 12.19 -16.88 14.71
C ASN A 233 10.94 -16.55 13.88
N VAL A 234 10.42 -17.50 13.09
CA VAL A 234 9.31 -17.24 12.14
C VAL A 234 8.09 -16.65 12.84
N HIS A 235 7.60 -17.27 13.92
CA HIS A 235 6.41 -16.79 14.65
C HIS A 235 6.62 -15.41 15.27
N ARG A 236 7.81 -15.15 15.82
CA ARG A 236 8.14 -13.83 16.38
C ARG A 236 8.13 -12.76 15.29
N GLY A 237 8.74 -13.04 14.14
CA GLY A 237 8.72 -12.12 13.00
C GLY A 237 7.31 -11.88 12.47
N TRP A 238 6.48 -12.92 12.38
CA TRP A 238 5.07 -12.79 11.98
C TRP A 238 4.26 -11.97 12.97
N SER A 239 4.42 -12.22 14.27
CA SER A 239 3.72 -11.47 15.32
C SER A 239 4.08 -9.97 15.31
N ILE A 240 5.37 -9.64 15.15
CA ILE A 240 5.82 -8.24 15.03
C ILE A 240 5.25 -7.62 13.74
N HIS A 241 5.40 -8.30 12.60
CA HIS A 241 4.90 -7.79 11.33
C HIS A 241 3.38 -7.56 11.35
N ALA A 242 2.59 -8.52 11.83
CA ALA A 242 1.14 -8.40 11.95
C ALA A 242 0.74 -7.20 12.81
N ARG A 243 1.46 -6.94 13.91
CA ARG A 243 1.22 -5.79 14.78
C ARG A 243 1.52 -4.46 14.09
N HIS A 244 2.62 -4.37 13.34
CA HIS A 244 2.94 -3.18 12.56
C HIS A 244 1.85 -2.91 11.51
N ILE A 245 1.45 -3.92 10.75
CA ILE A 245 0.36 -3.80 9.76
C ILE A 245 -0.95 -3.38 10.43
N ARG A 246 -1.30 -3.98 11.58
CA ARG A 246 -2.52 -3.62 12.33
C ARG A 246 -2.51 -2.15 12.73
N HIS A 247 -1.38 -1.66 13.25
CA HIS A 247 -1.20 -0.26 13.63
C HIS A 247 -1.28 0.67 12.43
N SER A 248 -0.63 0.34 11.31
CA SER A 248 -0.75 1.10 10.06
C SER A 248 -2.22 1.23 9.61
N LEU A 249 -2.97 0.12 9.62
CA LEU A 249 -4.39 0.11 9.25
C LEU A 249 -5.26 0.99 10.15
N GLU A 250 -5.01 0.96 11.46
CA GLU A 250 -5.69 1.80 12.46
C GLU A 250 -5.36 3.28 12.26
N CYS A 251 -4.12 3.59 11.90
CA CYS A 251 -3.69 4.91 11.50
C CYS A 251 -4.15 5.30 10.08
N GLY A 252 -4.90 4.47 9.34
CA GLY A 252 -5.41 4.79 8.01
C GLY A 252 -4.41 4.64 6.86
N PHE A 253 -3.32 3.89 7.07
CA PHE A 253 -2.39 3.43 6.05
C PHE A 253 -2.77 2.00 5.64
N TYR A 254 -3.36 1.85 4.46
CA TYR A 254 -3.90 0.57 3.96
C TYR A 254 -2.95 -0.18 3.02
N GLN A 255 -1.75 0.37 2.81
CA GLN A 255 -0.68 -0.18 2.01
C GLN A 255 0.61 -0.08 2.81
N SER A 256 1.53 -1.02 2.58
CA SER A 256 2.87 -1.01 3.17
C SER A 256 3.78 -1.97 2.41
N TRP A 257 5.05 -2.03 2.77
CA TRP A 257 6.05 -2.83 2.06
C TRP A 257 6.31 -4.19 2.71
N ASP A 258 6.58 -5.21 1.89
CA ASP A 258 7.15 -6.48 2.33
C ASP A 258 8.57 -6.64 1.77
N LEU A 259 9.48 -7.10 2.61
CA LEU A 259 10.88 -7.36 2.24
C LEU A 259 11.12 -8.83 1.90
N HIS A 260 10.18 -9.72 2.28
CA HIS A 260 10.34 -11.16 2.08
C HIS A 260 8.98 -11.85 1.87
N PRO A 261 8.86 -12.85 0.97
CA PRO A 261 7.60 -13.55 0.71
C PRO A 261 6.91 -14.13 1.95
N ALA A 262 7.67 -14.53 2.97
CA ALA A 262 7.10 -15.00 4.23
C ALA A 262 6.27 -13.92 4.97
N GLN A 263 6.50 -12.63 4.73
CA GLN A 263 5.71 -11.54 5.31
C GLN A 263 4.30 -11.44 4.72
N LEU A 264 4.07 -11.97 3.50
CA LEU A 264 2.74 -12.01 2.88
C LEU A 264 1.72 -12.76 3.75
N VAL A 265 2.17 -13.77 4.50
CA VAL A 265 1.32 -14.54 5.42
C VAL A 265 0.77 -13.64 6.52
N SER A 266 1.64 -12.99 7.30
CA SER A 266 1.21 -12.13 8.41
C SER A 266 0.58 -10.82 7.94
N ARG A 267 0.91 -10.33 6.73
CA ARG A 267 0.19 -9.22 6.08
C ARG A 267 -1.28 -9.54 5.90
N TYR A 268 -1.58 -10.61 5.14
CA TYR A 268 -2.96 -10.93 4.83
C TYR A 268 -3.73 -11.41 6.07
N ALA A 269 -3.06 -12.02 7.05
CA ALA A 269 -3.63 -12.26 8.38
C ALA A 269 -4.13 -10.96 9.03
N ALA A 270 -3.27 -9.95 9.15
CA ALA A 270 -3.63 -8.68 9.78
C ALA A 270 -4.69 -7.90 8.98
N VAL A 271 -4.55 -7.81 7.65
CA VAL A 271 -5.48 -7.09 6.77
C VAL A 271 -6.87 -7.73 6.79
N TYR A 272 -6.97 -9.05 6.63
CA TYR A 272 -8.27 -9.72 6.62
C TYR A 272 -8.91 -9.72 8.00
N SER A 273 -8.15 -9.95 9.06
CA SER A 273 -8.67 -9.87 10.43
C SER A 273 -9.25 -8.49 10.71
N PHE A 274 -8.52 -7.41 10.36
CA PHE A 274 -8.97 -6.03 10.56
C PHE A 274 -10.35 -5.75 9.96
N PHE A 275 -10.55 -6.12 8.69
CA PHE A 275 -11.84 -5.90 8.04
C PHE A 275 -12.90 -6.88 8.51
N LEU A 276 -12.58 -8.11 8.90
CA LEU A 276 -13.61 -9.07 9.33
C LEU A 276 -14.08 -8.83 10.78
N GLU A 277 -13.20 -8.34 11.65
CA GLU A 277 -13.53 -7.97 13.05
C GLU A 277 -14.66 -6.93 13.13
N GLY A 278 -14.61 -5.92 12.26
CA GLY A 278 -15.57 -4.81 12.25
C GLY A 278 -16.82 -5.06 11.40
N LEU A 279 -16.94 -6.23 10.75
CA LEU A 279 -17.86 -6.40 9.63
C LEU A 279 -19.33 -6.27 10.03
N ASP A 280 -19.76 -7.03 11.04
CA ASP A 280 -21.17 -7.06 11.45
C ASP A 280 -21.62 -5.67 11.94
N ALA A 281 -20.83 -5.06 12.83
CA ALA A 281 -21.12 -3.73 13.36
C ALA A 281 -21.13 -2.66 12.26
N SER A 282 -20.19 -2.71 11.31
CA SER A 282 -20.13 -1.75 10.19
C SER A 282 -21.28 -1.93 9.20
N SER A 283 -21.70 -3.19 8.98
CA SER A 283 -22.84 -3.56 8.13
C SER A 283 -24.14 -3.03 8.69
N GLU A 284 -24.41 -3.28 9.97
CA GLU A 284 -25.59 -2.75 10.66
C GLU A 284 -25.60 -1.23 10.65
N ARG A 285 -24.46 -0.60 10.95
CA ARG A 285 -24.33 0.86 10.93
C ARG A 285 -24.65 1.42 9.55
N LEU A 286 -24.05 0.91 8.48
CA LEU A 286 -24.28 1.42 7.12
C LEU A 286 -25.72 1.21 6.64
N LYS A 287 -26.32 0.04 6.90
CA LYS A 287 -27.74 -0.22 6.57
C LYS A 287 -28.67 0.78 7.26
N ASN A 288 -28.49 0.95 8.57
CA ASN A 288 -29.28 1.90 9.36
C ASN A 288 -29.09 3.33 8.87
N PHE A 289 -27.87 3.67 8.45
CA PHE A 289 -27.53 4.97 7.92
C PHE A 289 -28.24 5.27 6.60
N ILE A 290 -28.20 4.32 5.67
CA ILE A 290 -28.90 4.40 4.38
C ILE A 290 -30.41 4.49 4.57
N ALA A 291 -30.99 3.68 5.46
CA ALA A 291 -32.42 3.71 5.74
C ALA A 291 -32.87 5.08 6.31
N ARG A 292 -32.10 5.64 7.25
CA ARG A 292 -32.36 6.97 7.82
C ARG A 292 -32.22 8.08 6.78
N ALA A 293 -31.21 8.01 5.93
CA ALA A 293 -31.01 8.99 4.87
C ALA A 293 -32.19 8.99 3.88
N ALA A 294 -32.65 7.80 3.46
CA ALA A 294 -33.83 7.66 2.61
C ALA A 294 -35.10 8.24 3.26
N GLN A 295 -35.32 7.96 4.55
CA GLN A 295 -36.46 8.51 5.30
C GLN A 295 -36.41 10.05 5.39
N ALA A 296 -35.24 10.63 5.66
CA ALA A 296 -35.05 12.08 5.74
C ALA A 296 -35.39 12.76 4.40
N THR A 297 -34.94 12.18 3.28
CA THR A 297 -35.27 12.67 1.93
C THR A 297 -36.78 12.61 1.66
N GLN A 298 -37.45 11.51 2.03
CA GLN A 298 -38.90 11.35 1.81
C GLN A 298 -39.75 12.41 2.53
N VAL A 299 -39.32 12.84 3.73
CA VAL A 299 -40.03 13.88 4.49
C VAL A 299 -39.56 15.30 4.15
N GLY A 300 -38.75 15.48 3.09
CA GLY A 300 -38.21 16.76 2.66
C GLY A 300 -37.17 17.37 3.60
N GLY A 301 -36.58 16.57 4.49
CA GLY A 301 -35.53 16.97 5.42
C GLY A 301 -34.11 16.82 4.84
N VAL A 302 -33.16 17.54 5.40
CA VAL A 302 -31.72 17.42 5.07
C VAL A 302 -31.08 16.39 6.00
N PHE A 303 -30.28 15.48 5.44
CA PHE A 303 -29.50 14.52 6.21
C PHE A 303 -28.07 15.05 6.42
N ASP A 304 -27.72 15.38 7.67
CA ASP A 304 -26.54 16.21 8.01
C ASP A 304 -25.24 15.40 8.30
N ASP A 305 -25.27 14.08 8.21
CA ASP A 305 -24.14 13.23 8.66
C ASP A 305 -23.40 12.53 7.49
N ALA A 306 -23.29 13.19 6.33
CA ALA A 306 -22.65 12.61 5.15
C ALA A 306 -21.21 12.12 5.41
N ALA A 307 -20.49 12.75 6.33
CA ALA A 307 -19.12 12.37 6.69
C ALA A 307 -19.04 10.98 7.37
N THR A 308 -19.94 10.68 8.30
CA THR A 308 -20.00 9.34 8.92
C THR A 308 -20.38 8.28 7.88
N GLY A 309 -21.32 8.60 6.99
CA GLY A 309 -21.69 7.72 5.86
C GLY A 309 -20.50 7.44 4.94
N GLN A 310 -19.71 8.46 4.62
CA GLN A 310 -18.49 8.30 3.80
C GLN A 310 -17.44 7.43 4.49
N GLY A 311 -17.26 7.57 5.81
CA GLY A 311 -16.36 6.72 6.58
C GLY A 311 -16.73 5.24 6.50
N LEU A 312 -18.02 4.93 6.67
CA LEU A 312 -18.55 3.57 6.53
C LEU A 312 -18.41 3.04 5.08
N LEU A 313 -18.68 3.89 4.09
CA LEU A 313 -18.51 3.53 2.68
C LEU A 313 -17.05 3.19 2.35
N ASN A 314 -16.11 4.01 2.82
CA ASN A 314 -14.67 3.81 2.63
C ASN A 314 -14.18 2.48 3.24
N TYR A 315 -14.74 2.07 4.38
CA TYR A 315 -14.43 0.78 4.99
C TYR A 315 -14.80 -0.38 4.05
N PHE A 316 -16.01 -0.40 3.49
CA PHE A 316 -16.45 -1.47 2.59
C PHE A 316 -15.68 -1.46 1.26
N LEU A 317 -15.39 -0.28 0.70
CA LEU A 317 -14.55 -0.17 -0.49
C LEU A 317 -13.18 -0.81 -0.28
N ARG A 318 -12.53 -0.53 0.84
CA ARG A 318 -11.21 -1.10 1.15
C ARG A 318 -11.29 -2.60 1.42
N ALA A 319 -12.30 -3.05 2.16
CA ALA A 319 -12.51 -4.46 2.46
C ALA A 319 -12.76 -5.30 1.20
N VAL A 320 -13.46 -4.76 0.21
CA VAL A 320 -13.65 -5.40 -1.10
C VAL A 320 -12.37 -5.39 -1.90
N ASN A 321 -11.71 -4.23 -2.02
CA ASN A 321 -10.52 -4.07 -2.85
C ASN A 321 -9.37 -4.99 -2.40
N CYS A 322 -9.18 -5.19 -1.09
CA CYS A 322 -8.14 -6.10 -0.59
C CYS A 322 -8.55 -7.59 -0.63
N GLY A 323 -9.82 -7.88 -0.93
CA GLY A 323 -10.37 -9.24 -0.98
C GLY A 323 -10.82 -9.80 0.38
N ALA A 324 -10.87 -8.98 1.43
CA ALA A 324 -11.41 -9.40 2.73
C ALA A 324 -12.92 -9.69 2.66
N ILE A 325 -13.66 -9.05 1.75
CA ILE A 325 -15.09 -9.27 1.53
C ILE A 325 -15.33 -9.48 0.03
N PRO A 326 -16.05 -10.55 -0.38
CA PRO A 326 -16.38 -10.73 -1.79
C PRO A 326 -17.42 -9.71 -2.25
N GLU A 327 -17.30 -9.25 -3.50
CA GLU A 327 -18.25 -8.30 -4.11
C GLU A 327 -19.70 -8.79 -4.04
N SER A 328 -19.92 -10.11 -4.18
CA SER A 328 -21.24 -10.73 -4.11
C SER A 328 -21.94 -10.59 -2.76
N GLY A 329 -21.18 -10.36 -1.68
CA GLY A 329 -21.71 -10.16 -0.34
C GLY A 329 -22.24 -8.74 -0.08
N ILE A 330 -21.87 -7.76 -0.91
CA ILE A 330 -22.11 -6.33 -0.64
C ILE A 330 -23.60 -5.98 -0.53
N PRO A 331 -24.49 -6.43 -1.42
CA PRO A 331 -25.92 -6.14 -1.28
C PRO A 331 -26.50 -6.62 0.05
N ALA A 332 -26.11 -7.84 0.48
CA ALA A 332 -26.58 -8.41 1.72
C ALA A 332 -26.01 -7.71 2.96
N LEU A 333 -24.76 -7.24 2.90
CA LEU A 333 -24.06 -6.60 4.02
C LEU A 333 -24.41 -5.12 4.20
N THR A 334 -24.68 -4.40 3.12
CA THR A 334 -24.78 -2.93 3.16
C THR A 334 -26.13 -2.38 2.72
N GLY A 335 -26.91 -3.16 1.96
CA GLY A 335 -28.11 -2.66 1.27
C GLY A 335 -27.79 -1.75 0.06
N LEU A 336 -26.52 -1.67 -0.34
CA LEU A 336 -26.05 -0.99 -1.55
C LEU A 336 -25.83 -2.00 -2.68
N SER A 337 -26.07 -1.57 -3.91
CA SER A 337 -25.55 -2.28 -5.08
C SER A 337 -24.03 -2.12 -5.17
N LEU A 338 -23.39 -2.98 -5.96
CA LEU A 338 -21.96 -2.86 -6.21
C LEU A 338 -21.60 -1.56 -6.93
N ASP A 339 -22.45 -1.08 -7.84
CA ASP A 339 -22.24 0.17 -8.57
C ASP A 339 -22.36 1.39 -7.65
N GLU A 340 -23.29 1.35 -6.70
CA GLU A 340 -23.40 2.38 -5.66
C GLU A 340 -22.15 2.41 -4.79
N LEU A 341 -21.66 1.24 -4.35
CA LEU A 341 -20.41 1.16 -3.60
C LEU A 341 -19.26 1.78 -4.39
N ARG A 342 -19.09 1.37 -5.65
CA ARG A 342 -18.01 1.82 -6.56
C ARG A 342 -18.08 3.29 -6.93
N SER A 343 -19.24 3.96 -6.76
CA SER A 343 -19.33 5.42 -6.92
C SER A 343 -18.41 6.18 -5.95
N ALA A 344 -18.00 5.53 -4.86
CA ALA A 344 -17.09 6.06 -3.84
C ALA A 344 -17.51 7.38 -3.19
N SER A 345 -18.76 7.80 -3.39
CA SER A 345 -19.30 9.06 -2.90
C SER A 345 -20.65 8.80 -2.28
N PHE A 346 -20.71 8.90 -0.95
CA PHE A 346 -21.96 8.74 -0.23
C PHE A 346 -23.00 9.77 -0.68
N ALA A 347 -22.57 11.00 -0.97
CA ALA A 347 -23.44 12.04 -1.51
C ALA A 347 -24.01 11.68 -2.90
N THR A 348 -23.23 11.01 -3.75
CA THR A 348 -23.69 10.55 -5.07
C THR A 348 -24.74 9.45 -4.92
N ILE A 349 -24.53 8.50 -4.00
CA ILE A 349 -25.48 7.42 -3.69
C ILE A 349 -26.83 8.02 -3.24
N LEU A 350 -26.80 8.97 -2.29
CA LEU A 350 -28.03 9.59 -1.81
C LEU A 350 -28.78 10.32 -2.93
N LYS A 351 -28.08 11.13 -3.75
CA LYS A 351 -28.71 11.82 -4.89
C LYS A 351 -29.36 10.84 -5.87
N GLY A 352 -28.70 9.72 -6.18
CA GLY A 352 -29.25 8.69 -7.07
C GLY A 352 -30.53 8.05 -6.54
N ARG A 353 -30.63 7.87 -5.21
CA ARG A 353 -31.81 7.29 -4.55
C ARG A 353 -32.94 8.28 -4.32
N SER A 354 -32.69 9.58 -4.28
CA SER A 354 -33.73 10.61 -4.13
C SER A 354 -34.61 10.82 -5.36
N HIS A 355 -34.21 10.29 -6.51
CA HIS A 355 -34.92 10.41 -7.79
C HIS A 355 -35.73 9.16 -8.18
N VAL A 356 -35.76 8.16 -7.30
CA VAL A 356 -36.57 6.94 -7.39
C VAL A 356 -37.66 7.03 -6.34
#